data_AF-E6MLQ3-F1
#
_entry.id   AF-E6MLQ3-F1
#
_cell.length_a   1.000
_cell.length_b   1.000
_cell.length_c   1.000
_cell.angle_alpha   90.00
_cell.angle_beta   90.00
_cell.angle_gamma   90.00
#
_symmetry.space_group_name_H-M   'P 1'
#
loop_
_entity.id
_entity.type
_entity.pdbx_description
1 polymer ?
#
loop_
_entity_poly.entity_id
_entity_poly.type
_entity_poly.pdbx_seq_one_letter_code
_entity_poly.pdbx_strand_id
1 'polypeptide(L)'
;MSIVNGIIQAPVSIADVKTVLGETSNDLAILCRSDKINMWAKFKPVELNKPFTSDEFDFTNNHWRDNATWFKGADFEGVGICGIKIAHSSSLQSLTELYDKEQSNWERVKVGSTFVCPYRLSDFIGYKHAATAPFKRPFVTSKTNENGSVFATMMIKNLGAENELTLQEFGKLSEAYLGLALKNAAGQIAYFKTSDKPLKDGGTSVEMQGMIFATGSYKAYIFLCSRALAFNIPPVQATTYYTIHDFKSSAVEVVSDAQHINDYFTIKAHEDFRGRIIVEVEIKDNYVRRSNNKDFYIILRFASSEIGSPMLAGEQAFTFTDVEAGTKYTHIFDGLKAEQHYKIEYTFMTVTQEIYIRELNPFINQ
;
A
#
# COMPACT_ATOMS: atom_id res chain seq x y z
N MET A 1 -20.57 -26.04 -28.97
CA MET A 1 -19.87 -24.80 -28.61
C MET A 1 -18.62 -25.21 -27.88
N SER A 2 -17.46 -24.70 -28.30
CA SER A 2 -16.17 -25.03 -27.69
C SER A 2 -15.85 -24.09 -26.53
N ILE A 3 -16.85 -23.76 -25.70
CA ILE A 3 -16.72 -22.84 -24.58
C ILE A 3 -17.15 -23.58 -23.32
N VAL A 4 -16.20 -23.84 -22.42
CA VAL A 4 -16.46 -24.53 -21.15
C VAL A 4 -15.97 -23.63 -20.03
N ASN A 5 -16.85 -23.29 -19.09
CA ASN A 5 -16.54 -22.39 -17.96
C ASN A 5 -15.90 -21.05 -18.38
N GLY A 6 -16.31 -20.51 -19.52
CA GLY A 6 -15.76 -19.25 -20.07
C GLY A 6 -14.36 -19.36 -20.68
N ILE A 7 -13.89 -20.60 -20.92
CA ILE A 7 -12.63 -20.91 -21.57
C ILE A 7 -12.91 -21.47 -22.96
N ILE A 8 -12.24 -20.93 -23.98
CA ILE A 8 -12.33 -21.46 -25.35
C ILE A 8 -11.47 -22.72 -25.46
N GLN A 9 -12.04 -23.80 -25.98
CA GLN A 9 -11.44 -25.12 -26.16
C GLN A 9 -11.18 -25.41 -27.64
N ALA A 10 -10.32 -26.38 -27.94
CA ALA A 10 -10.15 -26.88 -29.29
C ALA A 10 -11.27 -27.89 -29.64
N PRO A 11 -11.71 -27.99 -30.91
CA PRO A 11 -11.37 -27.09 -32.01
C PRO A 11 -12.04 -25.71 -31.83
N VAL A 12 -11.30 -24.65 -32.16
CA VAL A 12 -11.76 -23.27 -32.04
C VAL A 12 -12.37 -22.77 -33.35
N SER A 13 -13.49 -22.06 -33.27
CA SER A 13 -14.12 -21.40 -34.41
C SER A 13 -14.25 -19.88 -34.20
N ILE A 14 -14.48 -19.15 -35.29
CA ILE A 14 -14.81 -17.71 -35.24
C ILE A 14 -16.04 -17.45 -34.35
N ALA A 15 -17.02 -18.35 -34.36
CA ALA A 15 -18.23 -18.21 -33.55
C ALA A 15 -17.94 -18.29 -32.04
N ASP A 16 -17.00 -19.15 -31.62
CA ASP A 16 -16.62 -19.26 -30.20
C ASP A 16 -15.97 -17.96 -29.72
N VAL A 17 -15.02 -17.42 -30.49
CA VAL A 17 -14.32 -16.17 -30.17
C VAL A 17 -15.29 -14.99 -30.10
N LYS A 18 -16.19 -14.86 -31.08
CA LYS A 18 -17.24 -13.84 -31.09
C LYS A 18 -18.13 -13.90 -29.86
N THR A 19 -18.56 -15.10 -29.49
CA THR A 19 -19.44 -15.31 -28.34
C THR A 19 -18.75 -14.90 -27.05
N VAL A 20 -17.50 -15.32 -26.85
CA VAL A 20 -16.73 -15.01 -25.64
C VAL A 20 -16.35 -13.53 -25.55
N LEU A 21 -15.99 -12.90 -26.67
CA LEU A 21 -15.65 -11.47 -26.69
C LEU A 21 -16.90 -10.58 -26.79
N GLY A 22 -18.08 -11.11 -27.08
CA GLY A 22 -19.26 -10.31 -27.39
C GLY A 22 -19.07 -9.44 -28.65
N GLU A 23 -18.43 -9.99 -29.69
CA GLU A 23 -18.17 -9.30 -30.97
C GLU A 23 -19.07 -9.84 -32.09
N THR A 24 -19.40 -8.98 -33.06
CA THR A 24 -20.25 -9.34 -34.21
C THR A 24 -19.46 -9.64 -35.48
N SER A 25 -18.18 -9.23 -35.55
CA SER A 25 -17.32 -9.41 -36.70
C SER A 25 -16.96 -10.88 -36.94
N ASN A 26 -16.91 -11.30 -38.20
CA ASN A 26 -16.36 -12.59 -38.61
C ASN A 26 -14.89 -12.48 -39.07
N ASP A 27 -14.33 -11.27 -39.08
CA ASP A 27 -12.95 -11.00 -39.47
C ASP A 27 -11.99 -11.35 -38.32
N LEU A 28 -11.09 -12.31 -38.58
CA LEU A 28 -10.12 -12.77 -37.60
C LEU A 28 -9.16 -11.67 -37.12
N ALA A 29 -8.76 -10.75 -38.01
CA ALA A 29 -7.90 -9.64 -37.64
C ALA A 29 -8.61 -8.69 -36.66
N ILE A 30 -9.90 -8.41 -36.88
CA ILE A 30 -10.71 -7.62 -35.96
C ILE A 30 -10.80 -8.32 -34.60
N LEU A 31 -11.06 -9.63 -34.57
CA LEU A 31 -11.17 -10.39 -33.33
C LEU A 31 -9.85 -10.43 -32.54
N CYS A 32 -8.71 -10.68 -33.20
CA CYS A 32 -7.39 -10.67 -32.56
C CYS A 32 -6.98 -9.28 -32.02
N ARG A 33 -7.56 -8.20 -32.57
CA ARG A 33 -7.28 -6.80 -32.19
C ARG A 33 -8.34 -6.19 -31.27
N SER A 34 -9.37 -6.95 -30.89
CA SER A 34 -10.45 -6.46 -30.03
C SER A 34 -9.93 -5.88 -28.70
N ASP A 35 -10.52 -4.78 -28.27
CA ASP A 35 -10.29 -4.16 -26.96
C ASP A 35 -10.91 -4.97 -25.81
N LYS A 36 -11.80 -5.92 -26.13
CA LYS A 36 -12.45 -6.81 -25.16
C LYS A 36 -11.58 -8.01 -24.79
N ILE A 37 -10.40 -8.17 -25.40
CA ILE A 37 -9.44 -9.20 -25.01
C ILE A 37 -8.83 -8.83 -23.65
N ASN A 38 -9.02 -9.72 -22.68
CA ASN A 38 -8.46 -9.58 -21.34
C ASN A 38 -6.94 -9.80 -21.38
N MET A 39 -6.18 -8.78 -20.97
CA MET A 39 -4.72 -8.81 -20.91
C MET A 39 -4.17 -9.88 -19.95
N TRP A 40 -4.94 -10.28 -18.94
CA TRP A 40 -4.52 -11.26 -17.92
C TRP A 40 -4.71 -12.72 -18.33
N ALA A 41 -5.40 -12.98 -19.44
CA ALA A 41 -5.47 -14.31 -20.00
C ALA A 41 -4.06 -14.75 -20.44
N LYS A 42 -3.66 -15.96 -20.04
CA LYS A 42 -2.37 -16.55 -20.41
C LYS A 42 -2.34 -16.75 -21.92
N PHE A 43 -3.26 -17.56 -22.43
CA PHE A 43 -3.42 -17.80 -23.86
C PHE A 43 -4.35 -16.75 -24.44
N LYS A 44 -3.76 -15.78 -25.15
CA LYS A 44 -4.45 -14.71 -25.86
C LYS A 44 -3.67 -14.37 -27.13
N PRO A 45 -4.28 -13.70 -28.11
CA PRO A 45 -3.53 -13.19 -29.25
C PRO A 45 -2.39 -12.26 -28.81
N VAL A 46 -1.17 -12.62 -29.22
CA VAL A 46 0.06 -11.86 -28.98
C VAL A 46 0.80 -11.68 -30.30
N GLU A 47 1.64 -10.65 -30.39
CA GLU A 47 2.49 -10.47 -31.56
C GLU A 47 3.54 -11.58 -31.61
N LEU A 48 3.42 -12.48 -32.59
CA LEU A 48 4.39 -13.52 -32.88
C LEU A 48 4.57 -13.60 -34.39
N ASN A 49 5.78 -13.39 -34.89
CA ASN A 49 6.06 -13.45 -36.34
C ASN A 49 6.18 -14.90 -36.85
N LYS A 50 5.17 -15.73 -36.57
CA LYS A 50 5.08 -17.12 -37.02
C LYS A 50 3.62 -17.47 -37.31
N PRO A 51 3.31 -18.10 -38.46
CA PRO A 51 1.93 -18.49 -38.79
C PRO A 51 1.37 -19.56 -37.83
N PHE A 52 2.25 -20.37 -37.22
CA PHE A 52 1.89 -21.41 -36.25
C PHE A 52 2.80 -21.33 -35.02
N THR A 53 2.28 -21.74 -33.86
CA THR A 53 3.07 -21.90 -32.64
C THR A 53 4.03 -23.10 -32.80
N SER A 54 5.23 -23.03 -32.23
CA SER A 54 6.14 -24.18 -32.16
C SER A 54 5.84 -25.10 -30.97
N ASP A 55 4.99 -24.67 -30.05
CA ASP A 55 4.58 -25.45 -28.89
C ASP A 55 3.50 -26.46 -29.26
N GLU A 56 3.46 -27.58 -28.54
CA GLU A 56 2.48 -28.64 -28.74
C GLU A 56 1.21 -28.43 -27.91
N PHE A 57 0.07 -28.75 -28.52
CA PHE A 57 -1.21 -28.82 -27.85
C PHE A 57 -1.60 -30.28 -27.59
N ASP A 58 -1.95 -30.60 -26.35
CA ASP A 58 -2.49 -31.91 -26.00
C ASP A 58 -3.99 -31.93 -26.30
N PHE A 59 -4.37 -32.54 -27.42
CA PHE A 59 -5.77 -32.70 -27.82
C PHE A 59 -6.56 -33.67 -26.92
N THR A 60 -5.88 -34.57 -26.20
CA THR A 60 -6.53 -35.54 -25.31
C THR A 60 -7.07 -34.84 -24.08
N ASN A 61 -6.24 -33.98 -23.50
CA ASN A 61 -6.54 -33.27 -22.27
C ASN A 61 -6.98 -31.81 -22.52
N ASN A 62 -7.02 -31.39 -23.78
CA ASN A 62 -7.40 -30.06 -24.25
C ASN A 62 -6.67 -28.92 -23.51
N HIS A 63 -5.34 -29.03 -23.43
CA HIS A 63 -4.47 -27.99 -22.87
C HIS A 63 -3.16 -27.85 -23.65
N TRP A 64 -2.59 -26.65 -23.61
CA TRP A 64 -1.20 -26.47 -24.02
C TRP A 64 -0.29 -27.21 -23.04
N ARG A 65 0.74 -27.88 -23.56
CA ARG A 65 1.73 -28.52 -22.69
C ARG A 65 2.42 -27.49 -21.78
N ASP A 66 2.87 -27.92 -20.61
CA ASP A 66 3.43 -27.05 -19.56
C ASP A 66 4.64 -26.22 -20.02
N ASN A 67 5.37 -26.71 -21.02
CA ASN A 67 6.52 -26.03 -21.61
C ASN A 67 6.16 -25.01 -22.70
N ALA A 68 4.87 -24.77 -22.98
CA ALA A 68 4.46 -23.81 -23.99
C ALA A 68 4.98 -22.40 -23.64
N THR A 69 5.43 -21.65 -24.65
CA THR A 69 6.00 -20.31 -24.47
C THR A 69 5.49 -19.28 -25.48
N TRP A 70 4.76 -19.70 -26.51
CA TRP A 70 4.25 -18.83 -27.58
C TRP A 70 3.45 -17.65 -27.04
N PHE A 71 2.73 -17.86 -25.92
CA PHE A 71 1.90 -16.85 -25.28
C PHE A 71 2.70 -15.67 -24.71
N LYS A 72 4.03 -15.82 -24.59
CA LYS A 72 4.94 -14.73 -24.24
C LYS A 72 5.03 -13.70 -25.36
N GLY A 73 4.78 -14.10 -26.62
CA GLY A 73 4.90 -13.25 -27.81
C GLY A 73 6.34 -12.85 -28.10
N ALA A 74 6.53 -11.79 -28.88
CA ALA A 74 7.82 -11.14 -29.03
C ALA A 74 8.26 -10.47 -27.72
N ASP A 75 9.56 -10.58 -27.40
CA ASP A 75 10.17 -9.76 -26.36
C ASP A 75 10.41 -8.36 -26.94
N PHE A 76 9.74 -7.37 -26.39
CA PHE A 76 9.86 -5.98 -26.81
C PHE A 76 10.93 -5.30 -25.97
N GLU A 77 12.22 -5.50 -26.31
CA GLU A 77 13.41 -4.88 -25.68
C GLU A 77 13.18 -4.29 -24.27
N GLY A 78 12.65 -5.10 -23.34
CA GLY A 78 12.48 -4.72 -21.92
C GLY A 78 11.20 -4.01 -21.47
N VAL A 79 10.15 -3.88 -22.29
CA VAL A 79 8.92 -3.14 -21.90
C VAL A 79 7.64 -3.96 -21.99
N GLY A 80 7.59 -4.92 -22.92
CA GLY A 80 6.41 -5.74 -23.16
C GLY A 80 6.60 -7.18 -22.68
N ILE A 81 5.75 -7.66 -21.77
CA ILE A 81 5.83 -9.04 -21.25
C ILE A 81 4.49 -9.74 -21.45
N CYS A 82 4.49 -10.90 -22.10
CA CYS A 82 3.27 -11.68 -22.39
C CYS A 82 2.20 -10.86 -23.14
N GLY A 83 2.64 -10.03 -24.09
CA GLY A 83 1.77 -9.13 -24.87
C GLY A 83 1.21 -7.94 -24.09
N ILE A 84 1.87 -7.52 -23.00
CA ILE A 84 1.46 -6.38 -22.17
C ILE A 84 2.60 -5.37 -22.10
N LYS A 85 2.33 -4.13 -22.49
CA LYS A 85 3.21 -2.98 -22.31
C LYS A 85 3.16 -2.49 -20.87
N ILE A 86 4.32 -2.44 -20.22
CA ILE A 86 4.49 -2.03 -18.83
C ILE A 86 5.00 -0.59 -18.78
N ALA A 87 4.27 0.30 -18.13
CA ALA A 87 4.73 1.68 -17.91
C ALA A 87 5.91 1.68 -16.92
N HIS A 88 7.00 2.34 -17.31
CA HIS A 88 8.27 2.31 -16.59
C HIS A 88 9.09 3.58 -16.85
N SER A 89 10.15 3.78 -16.08
CA SER A 89 11.09 4.88 -16.23
C SER A 89 12.50 4.48 -15.77
N SER A 90 13.50 5.28 -16.14
CA SER A 90 14.89 5.15 -15.68
C SER A 90 15.18 5.95 -14.41
N SER A 91 14.22 6.74 -13.92
CA SER A 91 14.33 7.48 -12.67
C SER A 91 13.06 7.35 -11.84
N LEU A 92 13.20 7.30 -10.51
CA LEU A 92 12.07 7.21 -9.60
C LEU A 92 11.19 8.48 -9.67
N GLN A 93 11.78 9.65 -9.90
CA GLN A 93 11.03 10.90 -10.06
C GLN A 93 10.06 10.81 -11.24
N SER A 94 10.57 10.46 -12.43
CA SER A 94 9.75 10.31 -13.63
C SER A 94 8.70 9.21 -13.47
N LEU A 95 8.98 8.17 -12.67
CA LEU A 95 7.98 7.15 -12.36
C LEU A 95 6.79 7.75 -11.60
N THR A 96 7.03 8.57 -10.57
CA THR A 96 5.95 9.20 -9.80
C THR A 96 5.12 10.15 -10.67
N GLU A 97 5.73 10.78 -11.67
CA GLU A 97 5.00 11.61 -12.63
C GLU A 97 4.07 10.80 -13.54
N LEU A 98 4.44 9.56 -13.91
CA LEU A 98 3.53 8.67 -14.65
C LEU A 98 2.25 8.43 -13.85
N TYR A 99 2.36 8.22 -12.54
CA TYR A 99 1.20 8.09 -11.66
C TYR A 99 0.38 9.39 -11.58
N ASP A 100 1.03 10.54 -11.37
CA ASP A 100 0.33 11.82 -11.27
C ASP A 100 -0.38 12.23 -12.57
N LYS A 101 0.15 11.81 -13.72
CA LYS A 101 -0.41 12.08 -15.06
C LYS A 101 -1.40 11.01 -15.53
N GLU A 102 -1.73 10.02 -14.69
CA GLU A 102 -2.58 8.87 -15.02
C GLU A 102 -2.06 8.04 -16.22
N GLN A 103 -0.74 7.99 -16.39
CA GLN A 103 -0.01 7.24 -17.42
C GLN A 103 0.70 6.00 -16.87
N SER A 104 0.38 5.61 -15.64
CA SER A 104 0.99 4.46 -14.95
C SER A 104 0.36 3.12 -15.29
N ASN A 105 -0.71 3.09 -16.09
CA ASN A 105 -1.41 1.84 -16.34
C ASN A 105 -0.67 0.94 -17.33
N TRP A 106 -0.95 -0.35 -17.25
CA TRP A 106 -0.44 -1.34 -18.20
C TRP A 106 -1.45 -1.58 -19.31
N GLU A 107 -0.97 -1.84 -20.52
CA GLU A 107 -1.82 -1.94 -21.70
C GLU A 107 -1.53 -3.21 -22.50
N ARG A 108 -2.57 -3.83 -23.06
CA ARG A 108 -2.40 -4.94 -23.99
C ARG A 108 -1.82 -4.44 -25.30
N VAL A 109 -0.78 -5.10 -25.81
CA VAL A 109 -0.28 -4.89 -27.17
C VAL A 109 -1.23 -5.58 -28.15
N LYS A 110 -1.83 -4.82 -29.06
CA LYS A 110 -2.68 -5.36 -30.12
C LYS A 110 -1.83 -6.01 -31.20
N VAL A 111 -2.23 -7.18 -31.69
CA VAL A 111 -1.51 -7.92 -32.74
C VAL A 111 -1.34 -7.04 -33.99
N GLY A 112 -0.11 -6.90 -34.48
CA GLY A 112 0.20 -6.10 -35.67
C GLY A 112 0.34 -4.60 -35.41
N SER A 113 0.67 -4.19 -34.18
CA SER A 113 0.91 -2.79 -33.81
C SER A 113 2.38 -2.44 -33.73
N THR A 114 3.23 -3.37 -33.31
CA THR A 114 4.69 -3.16 -33.24
C THR A 114 5.39 -3.63 -34.50
N PHE A 115 4.95 -4.76 -35.06
CA PHE A 115 5.46 -5.31 -36.31
C PHE A 115 4.40 -6.14 -37.01
N VAL A 116 4.57 -6.32 -38.32
CA VAL A 116 3.66 -7.16 -39.12
C VAL A 116 3.77 -8.61 -38.66
N CYS A 117 2.65 -9.18 -38.22
CA CYS A 117 2.55 -10.57 -37.79
C CYS A 117 1.19 -11.17 -38.15
N PRO A 118 1.10 -12.50 -38.32
CA PRO A 118 -0.15 -13.17 -38.66
C PRO A 118 -1.17 -13.14 -37.52
N TYR A 119 -2.45 -13.08 -37.90
CA TYR A 119 -3.57 -13.31 -36.99
C TYR A 119 -3.89 -14.80 -36.94
N ARG A 120 -3.97 -15.36 -35.74
CA ARG A 120 -4.07 -16.82 -35.53
C ARG A 120 -5.29 -17.14 -34.68
N LEU A 121 -6.20 -17.94 -35.23
CA LEU A 121 -7.38 -18.39 -34.50
C LEU A 121 -7.00 -19.32 -33.33
N SER A 122 -5.91 -20.10 -33.49
CA SER A 122 -5.38 -20.99 -32.46
C SER A 122 -4.89 -20.28 -31.20
N ASP A 123 -4.59 -18.98 -31.26
CA ASP A 123 -4.18 -18.20 -30.07
C ASP A 123 -5.31 -18.08 -29.03
N PHE A 124 -6.55 -18.35 -29.45
CA PHE A 124 -7.70 -18.38 -28.55
C PHE A 124 -7.90 -19.75 -27.89
N ILE A 125 -7.17 -20.80 -28.27
CA ILE A 125 -7.27 -22.09 -27.58
C ILE A 125 -6.73 -21.93 -26.15
N GLY A 126 -7.58 -22.17 -25.16
CA GLY A 126 -7.30 -21.92 -23.75
C GLY A 126 -7.57 -20.48 -23.30
N TYR A 127 -8.12 -19.60 -24.15
CA TYR A 127 -8.41 -18.22 -23.76
C TYR A 127 -9.49 -18.17 -22.69
N LYS A 128 -9.15 -17.60 -21.54
CA LYS A 128 -10.03 -17.40 -20.39
C LYS A 128 -10.40 -15.92 -20.27
N HIS A 129 -11.61 -15.57 -20.69
CA HIS A 129 -12.06 -14.17 -20.68
C HIS A 129 -12.13 -13.57 -19.27
N ALA A 130 -12.46 -14.39 -18.27
CA ALA A 130 -12.56 -13.99 -16.87
C ALA A 130 -11.22 -14.05 -16.10
N ALA A 131 -10.08 -14.06 -16.79
CA ALA A 131 -8.77 -14.04 -16.14
C ALA A 131 -8.58 -12.82 -15.24
N THR A 132 -7.83 -12.97 -14.16
CA THR A 132 -7.61 -11.95 -13.13
C THR A 132 -6.14 -11.55 -13.08
N ALA A 133 -5.86 -10.32 -12.62
CA ALA A 133 -4.50 -9.84 -12.48
C ALA A 133 -3.67 -10.76 -11.55
N PRO A 134 -2.35 -10.92 -11.81
CA PRO A 134 -1.48 -11.78 -11.00
C PRO A 134 -1.19 -11.21 -9.60
N PHE A 135 -1.63 -10.00 -9.32
CA PHE A 135 -1.51 -9.33 -8.02
C PHE A 135 -2.77 -8.51 -7.75
N LYS A 136 -3.06 -8.30 -6.46
CA LYS A 136 -4.07 -7.32 -6.04
C LYS A 136 -3.45 -5.94 -5.92
N ARG A 137 -4.30 -4.92 -5.99
CA ARG A 137 -3.92 -3.54 -5.66
C ARG A 137 -3.21 -3.53 -4.30
N PRO A 138 -1.96 -3.04 -4.23
CA PRO A 138 -1.22 -3.08 -2.99
C PRO A 138 -1.73 -2.03 -1.98
N PHE A 139 -1.44 -2.31 -0.71
CA PHE A 139 -1.81 -1.48 0.44
C PHE A 139 -0.59 -0.70 0.95
N VAL A 140 -0.81 0.51 1.49
CA VAL A 140 0.20 1.35 2.16
C VAL A 140 -0.36 1.86 3.48
N THR A 141 0.48 1.96 4.51
CA THR A 141 0.20 2.72 5.74
C THR A 141 -0.37 4.10 5.42
N SER A 142 -1.49 4.48 6.03
CA SER A 142 -2.13 5.80 5.81
C SER A 142 -1.69 6.86 6.81
N LYS A 143 -1.30 6.46 8.03
CA LYS A 143 -0.84 7.35 9.08
C LYS A 143 0.20 6.64 9.94
N THR A 144 1.24 7.37 10.32
CA THR A 144 2.29 6.92 11.24
C THR A 144 2.82 8.10 12.04
N ASN A 145 3.70 7.85 13.00
CA ASN A 145 4.43 8.88 13.72
C ASN A 145 5.88 9.00 13.23
N GLU A 146 6.57 10.04 13.68
CA GLU A 146 7.94 10.35 13.26
C GLU A 146 8.95 9.23 13.55
N ASN A 147 8.73 8.43 14.61
CA ASN A 147 9.54 7.25 14.94
C ASN A 147 8.94 5.90 14.47
N GLY A 148 7.84 5.95 13.72
CA GLY A 148 7.07 4.78 13.34
C GLY A 148 7.65 4.05 12.15
N SER A 149 6.80 3.26 11.50
CA SER A 149 7.11 2.65 10.21
C SER A 149 6.09 3.02 9.15
N VAL A 150 6.56 3.05 7.90
CA VAL A 150 5.70 3.10 6.72
C VAL A 150 5.94 1.82 5.95
N PHE A 151 4.90 1.01 5.83
CA PHE A 151 4.96 -0.28 5.15
C PHE A 151 4.01 -0.32 3.95
N ALA A 152 4.38 -1.12 2.97
CA ALA A 152 3.54 -1.46 1.83
C ALA A 152 3.62 -2.96 1.54
N THR A 153 2.48 -3.53 1.13
CA THR A 153 2.36 -4.97 0.82
C THR A 153 1.56 -5.16 -0.47
N MET A 154 2.07 -6.05 -1.33
CA MET A 154 1.41 -6.49 -2.56
C MET A 154 1.08 -7.98 -2.46
N MET A 155 -0.20 -8.33 -2.55
CA MET A 155 -0.61 -9.73 -2.59
C MET A 155 -0.43 -10.28 -4.01
N ILE A 156 0.34 -11.35 -4.15
CA ILE A 156 0.49 -12.09 -5.41
C ILE A 156 -0.46 -13.28 -5.39
N LYS A 157 -1.05 -13.57 -6.54
CA LYS A 157 -1.90 -14.75 -6.74
C LYS A 157 -1.07 -16.04 -6.59
N ASN A 158 -1.67 -17.07 -5.98
CA ASN A 158 -1.05 -18.40 -5.85
C ASN A 158 -0.71 -19.00 -7.22
N LEU A 159 0.36 -19.81 -7.25
CA LEU A 159 0.76 -20.60 -8.42
C LEU A 159 -0.32 -21.65 -8.75
N GLY A 160 -0.51 -21.92 -10.05
CA GLY A 160 -1.42 -22.97 -10.53
C GLY A 160 -2.80 -22.52 -11.04
N ALA A 161 -3.01 -21.21 -11.26
CA ALA A 161 -4.23 -20.76 -11.92
C ALA A 161 -4.16 -21.04 -13.43
N GLU A 162 -4.76 -22.15 -13.86
CA GLU A 162 -4.79 -22.53 -15.27
C GLU A 162 -5.35 -21.42 -16.15
N ASN A 163 -4.72 -21.24 -17.32
CA ASN A 163 -5.11 -20.27 -18.36
C ASN A 163 -5.05 -18.79 -17.96
N GLU A 164 -4.45 -18.47 -16.81
CA GLU A 164 -4.22 -17.11 -16.34
C GLU A 164 -2.75 -16.82 -16.17
N LEU A 165 -2.40 -15.55 -16.34
CA LEU A 165 -1.05 -15.10 -16.08
C LEU A 165 -0.74 -15.06 -14.58
N THR A 166 0.44 -15.53 -14.25
CA THR A 166 1.08 -15.47 -12.94
C THR A 166 2.31 -14.57 -13.01
N LEU A 167 2.77 -14.08 -11.86
CA LEU A 167 3.94 -13.20 -11.85
C LEU A 167 5.22 -13.93 -12.34
N GLN A 168 5.34 -15.25 -12.13
CA GLN A 168 6.51 -16.01 -12.60
C GLN A 168 6.65 -15.97 -14.13
N GLU A 169 5.53 -15.93 -14.86
CA GLU A 169 5.55 -15.85 -16.31
C GLU A 169 6.02 -14.47 -16.80
N PHE A 170 6.06 -13.47 -15.91
CA PHE A 170 6.47 -12.11 -16.24
C PHE A 170 8.00 -11.93 -16.25
N GLY A 171 8.78 -13.01 -16.18
CA GLY A 171 10.23 -12.99 -16.37
C GLY A 171 10.92 -11.92 -15.51
N LYS A 172 11.46 -10.89 -16.17
CA LYS A 172 12.16 -9.75 -15.53
C LYS A 172 11.37 -9.08 -14.40
N LEU A 173 10.03 -9.00 -14.48
CA LEU A 173 9.25 -8.43 -13.39
C LEU A 173 9.18 -9.34 -12.16
N SER A 174 9.26 -10.66 -12.33
CA SER A 174 9.38 -11.58 -11.19
C SER A 174 10.71 -11.41 -10.44
N GLU A 175 11.75 -10.95 -11.13
CA GLU A 175 13.08 -10.67 -10.57
C GLU A 175 13.19 -9.26 -9.97
N ALA A 176 12.17 -8.44 -10.13
CA ALA A 176 12.14 -7.09 -9.58
C ALA A 176 11.82 -7.11 -8.07
N TYR A 177 12.19 -6.02 -7.42
CA TYR A 177 12.00 -5.78 -5.98
C TYR A 177 10.82 -4.83 -5.78
N LEU A 178 9.96 -5.12 -4.80
CA LEU A 178 8.85 -4.21 -4.45
C LEU A 178 9.42 -2.95 -3.81
N GLY A 179 9.06 -1.79 -4.33
CA GLY A 179 9.50 -0.48 -3.88
C GLY A 179 8.39 0.36 -3.30
N LEU A 180 8.75 1.22 -2.35
CA LEU A 180 7.90 2.25 -1.76
C LEU A 180 8.66 3.58 -1.77
N ALA A 181 7.99 4.65 -2.21
CA ALA A 181 8.52 6.01 -2.19
C ALA A 181 7.50 6.99 -1.62
N LEU A 182 7.96 7.95 -0.82
CA LEU A 182 7.18 9.07 -0.29
C LEU A 182 7.63 10.37 -0.94
N LYS A 183 6.70 11.03 -1.62
CA LYS A 183 6.88 12.36 -2.19
C LYS A 183 6.27 13.40 -1.26
N ASN A 184 7.06 14.39 -0.87
CA ASN A 184 6.60 15.48 -0.01
C ASN A 184 5.73 16.48 -0.80
N ALA A 185 5.14 17.46 -0.09
CA ALA A 185 4.33 18.51 -0.69
C ALA A 185 5.10 19.40 -1.70
N ALA A 186 6.43 19.48 -1.57
CA ALA A 186 7.30 20.17 -2.53
C ALA A 186 7.55 19.38 -3.82
N GLY A 187 6.98 18.17 -3.97
CA GLY A 187 7.15 17.34 -5.15
C GLY A 187 8.47 16.56 -5.21
N GLN A 188 9.21 16.50 -4.11
CA GLN A 188 10.48 15.79 -3.99
C GLN A 188 10.28 14.43 -3.34
N ILE A 189 10.97 13.40 -3.84
CA ILE A 189 11.02 12.10 -3.16
C ILE A 189 11.88 12.25 -1.91
N ALA A 190 11.22 12.26 -0.75
CA ALA A 190 11.87 12.41 0.55
C ALA A 190 12.36 11.07 1.11
N TYR A 191 11.58 10.01 0.86
CA TYR A 191 11.88 8.66 1.34
C TYR A 191 11.67 7.62 0.25
N PHE A 192 12.55 6.64 0.14
CA PHE A 192 12.33 5.47 -0.70
C PHE A 192 13.14 4.26 -0.23
N LYS A 193 12.62 3.06 -0.50
CA LYS A 193 13.29 1.79 -0.23
C LYS A 193 12.67 0.69 -1.10
N THR A 194 13.36 -0.42 -1.30
CA THR A 194 12.75 -1.66 -1.80
C THR A 194 12.73 -2.77 -0.75
N SER A 195 12.05 -3.87 -1.06
CA SER A 195 12.25 -5.16 -0.42
C SER A 195 13.71 -5.61 -0.58
N ASP A 196 14.18 -6.45 0.34
CA ASP A 196 15.54 -7.03 0.29
C ASP A 196 15.62 -8.25 -0.64
N LYS A 197 14.46 -8.83 -0.97
CA LYS A 197 14.30 -9.97 -1.88
C LYS A 197 13.50 -9.57 -3.11
N PRO A 198 13.76 -10.18 -4.28
CA PRO A 198 12.89 -10.01 -5.44
C PRO A 198 11.54 -10.71 -5.23
N LEU A 199 10.55 -10.40 -6.07
CA LEU A 199 9.20 -10.95 -5.94
C LEU A 199 9.17 -12.48 -6.04
N LYS A 200 9.97 -13.07 -6.95
CA LYS A 200 10.08 -14.53 -7.10
C LYS A 200 10.53 -15.26 -5.84
N ASP A 201 11.25 -14.55 -4.96
CA ASP A 201 11.78 -15.08 -3.70
C ASP A 201 10.96 -14.57 -2.48
N GLY A 202 9.73 -14.12 -2.72
CA GLY A 202 8.78 -13.70 -1.68
C GLY A 202 8.86 -12.24 -1.26
N GLY A 203 9.58 -11.38 -2.01
CA GLY A 203 9.74 -9.94 -1.77
C GLY A 203 8.48 -9.09 -1.98
N THR A 204 7.40 -9.44 -1.27
CA THR A 204 6.04 -8.90 -1.46
C THR A 204 5.67 -7.78 -0.49
N SER A 205 6.59 -7.39 0.38
CA SER A 205 6.44 -6.31 1.34
C SER A 205 7.72 -5.49 1.44
N VAL A 206 7.56 -4.20 1.73
CA VAL A 206 8.64 -3.27 2.02
C VAL A 206 8.26 -2.44 3.24
N GLU A 207 9.20 -2.27 4.15
CA GLU A 207 9.04 -1.45 5.35
C GLU A 207 10.20 -0.46 5.48
N MET A 208 9.82 0.80 5.65
CA MET A 208 10.67 1.93 5.96
C MET A 208 10.55 2.22 7.46
N GLN A 209 11.63 2.02 8.21
CA GLN A 209 11.69 2.21 9.67
C GLN A 209 13.13 2.48 10.11
N GLY A 210 13.32 2.83 11.38
CA GLY A 210 14.65 3.02 11.99
C GLY A 210 15.28 4.39 11.72
N MET A 211 14.48 5.36 11.29
CA MET A 211 14.84 6.75 11.03
C MET A 211 13.71 7.65 11.53
N ILE A 212 14.03 8.91 11.84
CA ILE A 212 13.02 9.92 12.18
C ILE A 212 12.45 10.49 10.87
N PHE A 213 11.16 10.27 10.62
CA PHE A 213 10.44 10.86 9.51
C PHE A 213 10.09 12.32 9.83
N ALA A 214 10.30 13.22 8.87
CA ALA A 214 9.80 14.59 9.00
C ALA A 214 8.27 14.57 9.00
N THR A 215 7.67 15.28 9.95
CA THR A 215 6.21 15.38 10.04
C THR A 215 5.63 16.09 8.82
N GLY A 216 4.41 15.71 8.45
CA GLY A 216 3.70 16.26 7.30
C GLY A 216 2.97 15.22 6.47
N SER A 217 2.36 15.70 5.39
CA SER A 217 1.62 14.87 4.43
C SER A 217 2.50 14.48 3.25
N TYR A 218 2.40 13.21 2.85
CA TYR A 218 3.13 12.63 1.74
C TYR A 218 2.18 11.93 0.77
N LYS A 219 2.59 11.86 -0.49
CA LYS A 219 2.05 10.91 -1.47
C LYS A 219 2.96 9.69 -1.52
N ALA A 220 2.41 8.51 -1.23
CA ALA A 220 3.09 7.24 -1.39
C ALA A 220 2.89 6.64 -2.78
N TYR A 221 3.99 6.14 -3.35
CA TYR A 221 4.03 5.43 -4.62
C TYR A 221 4.62 4.05 -4.40
N ILE A 222 3.95 3.04 -4.93
CA ILE A 222 4.46 1.68 -4.99
C ILE A 222 5.01 1.44 -6.39
N PHE A 223 6.13 0.73 -6.48
CA PHE A 223 6.78 0.44 -7.75
C PHE A 223 7.47 -0.91 -7.72
N LEU A 224 7.88 -1.42 -8.88
CA LEU A 224 8.86 -2.49 -8.96
C LEU A 224 10.19 -1.91 -9.41
N CYS A 225 11.29 -2.44 -8.89
CA CYS A 225 12.63 -1.97 -9.17
C CYS A 225 13.48 -3.12 -9.70
N SER A 226 14.25 -2.92 -10.75
CA SER A 226 15.16 -3.95 -11.26
C SER A 226 16.31 -4.27 -10.29
N ARG A 227 16.44 -3.54 -9.18
CA ARG A 227 17.51 -3.69 -8.17
C ARG A 227 16.99 -3.44 -6.76
N ALA A 228 17.62 -4.06 -5.78
CA ALA A 228 17.42 -3.70 -4.38
C ALA A 228 17.97 -2.30 -4.10
N LEU A 229 17.18 -1.46 -3.43
CA LEU A 229 17.57 -0.14 -2.95
C LEU A 229 17.49 -0.11 -1.43
N ALA A 230 18.63 0.19 -0.80
CA ALA A 230 18.65 0.54 0.62
C ALA A 230 17.92 1.86 0.86
N PHE A 231 17.51 2.10 2.10
CA PHE A 231 16.71 3.26 2.49
C PHE A 231 17.43 4.56 2.09
N ASN A 232 16.80 5.36 1.22
CA ASN A 232 17.30 6.63 0.71
C ASN A 232 18.68 6.59 0.05
N ILE A 233 19.13 5.43 -0.41
CA ILE A 233 20.39 5.29 -1.15
C ILE A 233 20.06 5.05 -2.62
N PRO A 234 20.34 6.03 -3.51
CA PRO A 234 20.14 5.85 -4.94
C PRO A 234 21.00 4.72 -5.51
N PRO A 235 20.57 4.06 -6.60
CA PRO A 235 21.36 3.00 -7.21
C PRO A 235 22.63 3.55 -7.88
N VAL A 236 23.73 2.81 -7.74
CA VAL A 236 25.02 3.13 -8.37
C VAL A 236 25.09 2.70 -9.86
N GLN A 237 24.13 1.89 -10.33
CA GLN A 237 24.07 1.39 -11.71
C GLN A 237 22.68 1.68 -12.31
N ALA A 238 22.59 1.59 -13.63
CA ALA A 238 21.34 1.73 -14.36
C ALA A 238 20.24 0.87 -13.73
N THR A 239 19.09 1.50 -13.49
CA THR A 239 17.96 0.90 -12.77
C THR A 239 16.69 1.26 -13.51
N THR A 240 15.83 0.26 -13.71
CA THR A 240 14.51 0.45 -14.28
C THR A 240 13.48 0.35 -13.18
N TYR A 241 12.58 1.33 -13.18
CA TYR A 241 11.45 1.41 -12.27
C TYR A 241 10.18 1.12 -13.05
N TYR A 242 9.35 0.20 -12.58
CA TYR A 242 8.08 -0.15 -13.20
C TYR A 242 6.93 0.27 -12.30
N THR A 243 5.86 0.71 -12.94
CA THR A 243 4.58 1.02 -12.28
C THR A 243 3.85 -0.27 -11.88
N ILE A 244 2.86 -0.13 -11.02
CA ILE A 244 1.91 -1.20 -10.66
C ILE A 244 0.58 -0.89 -11.33
N HIS A 245 0.07 -1.84 -12.10
CA HIS A 245 -1.25 -1.76 -12.74
C HIS A 245 -2.34 -1.44 -11.70
N ASP A 246 -3.27 -0.55 -12.07
CA ASP A 246 -4.42 -0.14 -11.23
C ASP A 246 -4.04 0.43 -9.84
N PHE A 247 -2.79 0.86 -9.66
CA PHE A 247 -2.38 1.60 -8.47
C PHE A 247 -2.42 3.12 -8.74
N LYS A 248 -2.99 3.85 -7.79
CA LYS A 248 -2.88 5.32 -7.67
C LYS A 248 -2.19 5.64 -6.37
N SER A 249 -1.47 6.76 -6.32
CA SER A 249 -0.76 7.19 -5.11
C SER A 249 -1.68 7.24 -3.89
N SER A 250 -1.17 6.81 -2.73
CA SER A 250 -1.90 6.85 -1.46
C SER A 250 -1.44 8.02 -0.61
N ALA A 251 -2.33 8.65 0.16
CA ALA A 251 -1.94 9.65 1.15
C ALA A 251 -1.32 8.96 2.38
N VAL A 252 -0.22 9.52 2.88
CA VAL A 252 0.43 9.10 4.13
C VAL A 252 0.65 10.32 5.00
N GLU A 253 0.18 10.29 6.23
CA GLU A 253 0.40 11.34 7.21
C GLU A 253 1.46 10.88 8.23
N VAL A 254 2.49 11.69 8.42
CA VAL A 254 3.47 11.52 9.50
C VAL A 254 3.21 12.61 10.53
N VAL A 255 2.81 12.22 11.74
CA VAL A 255 2.59 13.15 12.86
C VAL A 255 3.73 13.06 13.87
N SER A 256 3.86 14.07 14.73
CA SER A 256 4.77 13.95 15.89
C SER A 256 4.28 12.85 16.83
N ASP A 257 5.17 12.24 17.60
CA ASP A 257 4.79 11.25 18.63
C ASP A 257 3.76 11.85 19.61
N ALA A 258 3.99 13.12 19.97
CA ALA A 258 3.10 13.95 20.78
C ALA A 258 1.67 14.03 20.25
N GLN A 259 1.49 14.17 18.93
CA GLN A 259 0.16 14.21 18.32
C GLN A 259 -0.42 12.80 18.14
N HIS A 260 0.41 11.81 17.81
CA HIS A 260 -0.05 10.44 17.62
C HIS A 260 -0.63 9.85 18.90
N ILE A 261 -0.04 10.13 20.06
CA ILE A 261 -0.50 9.58 21.33
C ILE A 261 -1.90 10.10 21.70
N ASN A 262 -2.24 11.32 21.28
CA ASN A 262 -3.59 11.88 21.45
C ASN A 262 -4.67 11.12 20.64
N ASP A 263 -4.29 10.24 19.70
CA ASP A 263 -5.24 9.34 19.03
C ASP A 263 -5.74 8.21 19.95
N TYR A 264 -5.08 7.95 21.09
CA TYR A 264 -5.39 6.82 21.99
C TYR A 264 -6.11 7.21 23.28
N PHE A 265 -6.20 8.49 23.62
CA PHE A 265 -6.90 8.92 24.82
C PHE A 265 -7.51 10.32 24.67
N THR A 266 -8.31 10.72 25.65
CA THR A 266 -8.61 12.13 25.95
C THR A 266 -8.33 12.39 27.41
N ILE A 267 -7.88 13.61 27.74
CA ILE A 267 -7.68 14.06 29.11
C ILE A 267 -8.38 15.40 29.32
N LYS A 268 -9.04 15.56 30.46
CA LYS A 268 -9.66 16.82 30.90
C LYS A 268 -9.28 17.07 32.35
N ALA A 269 -8.99 18.33 32.65
CA ALA A 269 -8.78 18.79 34.01
C ALA A 269 -9.67 20.00 34.29
N HIS A 270 -10.39 19.97 35.41
CA HIS A 270 -11.25 21.06 35.84
C HIS A 270 -11.30 21.15 37.36
N GLU A 271 -11.60 22.34 37.85
CA GLU A 271 -11.84 22.57 39.27
C GLU A 271 -13.30 22.26 39.62
N ASP A 272 -13.55 21.68 40.80
CA ASP A 272 -14.89 21.50 41.35
C ASP A 272 -15.29 22.63 42.29
N PHE A 273 -16.55 22.65 42.73
CA PHE A 273 -17.08 23.69 43.62
C PHE A 273 -16.41 23.74 45.01
N ARG A 274 -15.54 22.78 45.34
CA ARG A 274 -14.80 22.70 46.60
C ARG A 274 -13.33 23.09 46.43
N GLY A 275 -12.93 23.53 45.25
CA GLY A 275 -11.55 23.87 44.92
C GLY A 275 -10.64 22.65 44.76
N ARG A 276 -11.20 21.47 44.45
CA ARG A 276 -10.42 20.26 44.13
C ARG A 276 -10.24 20.16 42.62
N ILE A 277 -9.12 19.59 42.20
CA ILE A 277 -8.84 19.43 40.77
C ILE A 277 -9.16 18.01 40.36
N ILE A 278 -10.12 17.87 39.45
CA ILE A 278 -10.57 16.61 38.90
C ILE A 278 -9.87 16.40 37.55
N VAL A 279 -9.22 15.25 37.42
CA VAL A 279 -8.60 14.80 36.16
C VAL A 279 -9.34 13.57 35.67
N GLU A 280 -9.86 13.66 34.46
CA GLU A 280 -10.57 12.58 33.77
C GLU A 280 -9.76 12.14 32.55
N VAL A 281 -9.46 10.85 32.46
CA VAL A 281 -8.76 10.23 31.33
C VAL A 281 -9.67 9.18 30.72
N GLU A 282 -9.95 9.28 29.42
CA GLU A 282 -10.67 8.27 28.66
C GLU A 282 -9.73 7.62 27.65
N ILE A 283 -9.50 6.32 27.77
CA ILE A 283 -8.71 5.55 26.81
C ILE A 283 -9.63 5.11 25.67
N LYS A 284 -9.25 5.43 24.43
CA LYS A 284 -10.05 5.13 23.24
C LYS A 284 -9.95 3.65 22.85
N ASP A 285 -10.96 3.14 22.14
CA ASP A 285 -11.07 1.73 21.76
C ASP A 285 -9.94 1.22 20.85
N ASN A 286 -9.28 2.11 20.11
CA ASN A 286 -8.16 1.79 19.23
C ASN A 286 -6.83 1.58 19.98
N TYR A 287 -6.79 1.79 21.29
CA TYR A 287 -5.60 1.58 22.11
C TYR A 287 -5.29 0.08 22.27
N VAL A 288 -4.03 -0.29 22.05
CA VAL A 288 -3.54 -1.66 22.25
C VAL A 288 -2.51 -1.68 23.38
N ARG A 289 -2.89 -2.28 24.51
CA ARG A 289 -2.02 -2.43 25.69
C ARG A 289 -0.86 -3.38 25.42
N ARG A 290 0.33 -2.97 25.85
CA ARG A 290 1.60 -3.69 25.88
C ARG A 290 2.25 -3.49 27.25
N SER A 291 3.31 -4.24 27.53
CA SER A 291 4.01 -4.15 28.81
C SER A 291 4.63 -2.76 29.09
N ASN A 292 4.98 -2.01 28.04
CA ASN A 292 5.69 -0.73 28.12
C ASN A 292 4.80 0.52 27.97
N ASN A 293 3.48 0.38 27.86
CA ASN A 293 2.53 1.50 27.76
C ASN A 293 1.31 1.36 28.67
N LYS A 294 1.33 0.43 29.62
CA LYS A 294 0.18 0.09 30.47
C LYS A 294 -0.20 1.13 31.52
N ASP A 295 0.66 2.10 31.81
CA ASP A 295 0.44 3.08 32.88
C ASP A 295 0.33 4.50 32.34
N PHE A 296 -0.58 5.30 32.91
CA PHE A 296 -0.78 6.70 32.60
C PHE A 296 -0.46 7.55 33.83
N TYR A 297 0.58 8.37 33.74
CA TYR A 297 1.08 9.18 34.86
C TYR A 297 0.52 10.59 34.75
N ILE A 298 0.05 11.14 35.86
CA ILE A 298 -0.40 12.53 35.98
C ILE A 298 0.29 13.19 37.17
N ILE A 299 0.66 14.45 37.00
CA ILE A 299 1.26 15.28 38.03
C ILE A 299 0.51 16.61 38.06
N LEU A 300 -0.03 16.93 39.22
CA LEU A 300 -0.51 18.27 39.53
C LEU A 300 0.70 19.17 39.79
N ARG A 301 0.92 20.13 38.89
CA ARG A 301 2.07 21.04 38.88
C ARG A 301 1.64 22.46 39.16
N PHE A 302 2.52 23.27 39.74
CA PHE A 302 2.30 24.71 39.71
C PHE A 302 2.36 25.21 38.27
N ALA A 303 1.54 26.22 37.93
CA ALA A 303 1.49 26.78 36.58
C ALA A 303 2.86 27.33 36.14
N SER A 304 3.70 27.76 37.08
CA SER A 304 5.07 28.25 36.87
C SER A 304 6.12 27.14 36.70
N SER A 305 5.81 25.88 37.04
CA SER A 305 6.77 24.79 36.95
C SER A 305 7.05 24.42 35.49
N GLU A 306 8.31 24.18 35.13
CA GLU A 306 8.67 23.72 33.80
C GLU A 306 8.38 22.22 33.65
N ILE A 307 7.93 21.80 32.46
CA ILE A 307 7.66 20.39 32.15
C ILE A 307 8.91 19.54 32.40
N GLY A 308 8.77 18.41 33.10
CA GLY A 308 9.89 17.51 33.44
C GLY A 308 10.87 18.01 34.51
N SER A 309 10.68 19.21 35.07
CA SER A 309 11.49 19.69 36.19
C SER A 309 11.20 18.89 37.48
N PRO A 310 12.13 18.80 38.45
CA PRO A 310 11.88 18.13 39.72
C PRO A 310 10.61 18.64 40.42
N MET A 311 9.90 17.75 41.14
CA MET A 311 8.69 18.15 41.86
C MET A 311 9.00 19.12 43.00
N LEU A 312 8.18 20.16 43.12
CA LEU A 312 8.24 21.12 44.20
C LEU A 312 7.32 20.71 45.36
N ALA A 313 7.64 21.17 46.57
CA ALA A 313 6.80 20.90 47.73
C ALA A 313 5.38 21.49 47.56
N GLY A 314 4.37 20.63 47.55
CA GLY A 314 2.97 20.99 47.32
C GLY A 314 2.43 20.56 45.94
N GLU A 315 3.28 20.05 45.05
CA GLU A 315 2.85 19.32 43.85
C GLU A 315 2.52 17.86 44.22
N GLN A 316 1.67 17.22 43.41
CA GLN A 316 1.15 15.88 43.69
C GLN A 316 1.21 15.02 42.44
N ALA A 317 1.46 13.73 42.59
CA ALA A 317 1.55 12.79 41.48
C ALA A 317 0.62 11.59 41.69
N PHE A 318 0.08 11.07 40.60
CA PHE A 318 -0.77 9.90 40.59
C PHE A 318 -0.57 9.08 39.31
N THR A 319 -0.77 7.78 39.39
CA THR A 319 -0.64 6.86 38.25
C THR A 319 -1.91 6.04 38.11
N PHE A 320 -2.53 6.11 36.94
CA PHE A 320 -3.52 5.11 36.52
C PHE A 320 -2.75 3.88 36.01
N THR A 321 -2.76 2.80 36.78
CA THR A 321 -2.06 1.56 36.41
C THR A 321 -2.93 0.66 35.56
N ASP A 322 -2.30 -0.08 34.65
CA ASP A 322 -2.95 -1.10 33.81
C ASP A 322 -4.18 -0.60 33.06
N VAL A 323 -4.05 0.54 32.38
CA VAL A 323 -5.14 1.18 31.63
C VAL A 323 -5.65 0.29 30.49
N GLU A 324 -6.97 0.29 30.28
CA GLU A 324 -7.66 -0.56 29.31
C GLU A 324 -8.41 0.26 28.26
N ALA A 325 -8.49 -0.28 27.04
CA ALA A 325 -9.21 0.35 25.93
C ALA A 325 -10.70 0.50 26.26
N GLY A 326 -11.28 1.65 25.93
CA GLY A 326 -12.69 1.97 26.18
C GLY A 326 -13.02 2.36 27.63
N THR A 327 -12.01 2.46 28.51
CA THR A 327 -12.22 2.73 29.94
C THR A 327 -11.99 4.20 30.31
N LYS A 328 -12.82 4.69 31.22
CA LYS A 328 -12.68 6.01 31.85
C LYS A 328 -12.08 5.90 33.24
N TYR A 329 -11.12 6.76 33.51
CA TYR A 329 -10.41 6.87 34.77
C TYR A 329 -10.55 8.28 35.32
N THR A 330 -10.70 8.39 36.63
CA THR A 330 -10.84 9.69 37.31
C THR A 330 -9.95 9.72 38.53
N HIS A 331 -9.22 10.81 38.70
CA HIS A 331 -8.47 11.10 39.92
C HIS A 331 -8.82 12.51 40.42
N ILE A 332 -8.78 12.70 41.73
CA ILE A 332 -9.08 13.97 42.38
C ILE A 332 -7.85 14.35 43.20
N PHE A 333 -7.24 15.48 42.87
CA PHE A 333 -6.25 16.12 43.71
C PHE A 333 -6.92 17.07 44.69
N ASP A 334 -6.53 17.01 45.96
CA ASP A 334 -7.04 17.84 47.04
C ASP A 334 -5.88 18.46 47.86
N GLY A 335 -6.18 19.19 48.94
CA GLY A 335 -5.13 19.78 49.78
C GLY A 335 -4.27 20.85 49.09
N LEU A 336 -4.87 21.62 48.17
CA LEU A 336 -4.19 22.64 47.38
C LEU A 336 -3.77 23.84 48.23
N LYS A 337 -2.64 24.46 47.87
CA LYS A 337 -2.17 25.70 48.50
C LYS A 337 -2.97 26.88 47.96
N ALA A 338 -3.45 27.73 48.87
CA ALA A 338 -4.14 28.96 48.50
C ALA A 338 -3.24 29.86 47.63
N GLU A 339 -3.86 30.64 46.73
CA GLU A 339 -3.20 31.62 45.84
C GLU A 339 -2.20 31.02 44.83
N GLN A 340 -2.21 29.69 44.65
CA GLN A 340 -1.42 29.02 43.61
C GLN A 340 -2.29 28.65 42.42
N HIS A 341 -1.74 28.82 41.22
CA HIS A 341 -2.33 28.32 39.99
C HIS A 341 -1.69 26.99 39.62
N TYR A 342 -2.49 26.09 39.06
CA TYR A 342 -2.08 24.72 38.77
C TYR A 342 -2.27 24.37 37.29
N LYS A 343 -1.53 23.36 36.85
CA LYS A 343 -1.69 22.67 35.57
C LYS A 343 -1.50 21.17 35.78
N ILE A 344 -1.91 20.37 34.79
CA ILE A 344 -1.62 18.93 34.78
C ILE A 344 -0.50 18.67 33.79
N GLU A 345 0.61 18.15 34.28
CA GLU A 345 1.60 17.46 33.47
C GLU A 345 1.23 15.97 33.44
N TYR A 346 1.32 15.32 32.28
CA TYR A 346 1.04 13.89 32.16
C TYR A 346 2.04 13.20 31.26
N THR A 347 2.34 11.94 31.58
CA THR A 347 3.19 11.07 30.77
C THR A 347 2.42 9.83 30.38
N PHE A 348 2.34 9.58 29.07
CA PHE A 348 1.76 8.36 28.53
C PHE A 348 2.56 7.91 27.31
N MET A 349 2.81 6.60 27.19
CA MET A 349 3.60 6.04 26.08
C MET A 349 4.95 6.77 25.87
N THR A 350 5.66 7.06 26.96
CA THR A 350 6.95 7.80 26.99
C THR A 350 6.91 9.26 26.57
N VAL A 351 5.73 9.82 26.25
CA VAL A 351 5.59 11.24 25.93
C VAL A 351 4.99 11.99 27.10
N THR A 352 5.65 13.08 27.47
CA THR A 352 5.21 14.00 28.51
C THR A 352 4.63 15.27 27.88
N GLN A 353 3.45 15.69 28.34
CA GLN A 353 2.73 16.87 27.87
C GLN A 353 2.05 17.59 29.05
N GLU A 354 1.45 18.75 28.79
CA GLU A 354 0.69 19.49 29.78
C GLU A 354 -0.68 19.96 29.26
N ILE A 355 -1.66 20.05 30.16
CA ILE A 355 -2.92 20.74 29.93
C ILE A 355 -3.20 21.73 31.05
N TYR A 356 -3.88 22.82 30.69
CA TYR A 356 -4.40 23.78 31.67
C TYR A 356 -5.73 23.32 32.25
N ILE A 357 -5.93 23.66 33.52
CA ILE A 357 -7.17 23.38 34.25
C ILE A 357 -8.23 24.38 33.78
N ARG A 358 -9.42 23.87 33.43
CA ARG A 358 -10.56 24.74 33.16
C ARG A 358 -11.11 25.28 34.47
N GLU A 359 -11.01 26.59 34.64
CA GLU A 359 -11.58 27.29 35.80
C GLU A 359 -13.11 27.22 35.76
N LEU A 360 -13.71 27.09 36.95
CA LEU A 360 -15.14 27.17 37.15
C LEU A 360 -15.58 28.62 36.90
N ASN A 361 -16.30 28.86 35.80
CA ASN A 361 -16.84 30.19 35.49
C ASN A 361 -18.01 30.49 36.45
N PRO A 362 -17.89 31.42 37.41
CA PRO A 362 -18.90 31.59 38.47
C PRO A 362 -20.25 32.17 38.00
N PHE A 363 -20.36 32.58 36.73
CA PHE A 363 -21.44 33.45 36.24
C PHE A 363 -22.52 32.79 35.36
N ILE A 364 -22.64 31.45 35.34
CA ILE A 364 -23.64 30.78 34.47
C ILE A 364 -24.96 30.43 35.17
N ASN A 365 -25.11 30.63 36.48
CA ASN A 365 -26.39 30.43 37.18
C ASN A 365 -26.85 31.69 37.95
N GLN A 366 -27.26 32.73 37.23
CA GLN A 366 -28.22 33.73 37.76
C GLN A 366 -29.47 33.76 36.91
#